data_AF-A0A843EU31-F1
#
_entry.id   AF-A0A843EU31-F1
#
_cell.length_a   1.000
_cell.length_b   1.000
_cell.length_c   1.000
_cell.angle_alpha   90.00
_cell.angle_beta   90.00
_cell.angle_gamma   90.00
#
_symmetry.space_group_name_H-M   'P 1'
#
loop_
_entity.id
_entity.type
_entity.pdbx_description
1 polymer ?
#
loop_
_entity_poly.entity_id
_entity_poly.type
_entity_poly.pdbx_seq_one_letter_code
_entity_poly.pdbx_strand_id
1 'polypeptide(L)'
;SANVMTFHGRENVEDILEVIDNGKTTIALPSRKVKDMAQFLLDNGVSESRKVTVCERLSYPDEKIVSTSLKDIATSEFTYMCIMIIEGKN
;
A
#
# COMPACT_ATOMS: atom_id res chain seq x y z
N SER A 1 -17.31 2.63 -0.56
CA SER A 1 -16.74 2.18 -1.85
C SER A 1 -15.23 2.14 -1.72
N ALA A 2 -14.52 1.40 -2.58
CA ALA A 2 -13.07 1.28 -2.53
C ALA A 2 -12.47 1.39 -3.93
N ASN A 3 -11.22 1.85 -4.01
CA ASN A 3 -10.43 1.84 -5.23
C ASN A 3 -9.68 0.50 -5.32
N VAL A 4 -9.47 0.01 -6.54
CA VAL A 4 -8.51 -1.08 -6.81
C VAL A 4 -7.50 -0.56 -7.82
N MET A 5 -6.21 -0.61 -7.48
CA MET A 5 -5.14 -0.01 -8.27
C MET A 5 -3.94 -0.94 -8.38
N THR A 6 -3.38 -1.06 -9.59
CA THR A 6 -2.06 -1.66 -9.78
C THR A 6 -0.99 -0.57 -9.85
N PHE A 7 0.18 -0.84 -9.25
CA PHE A 7 1.38 0.00 -9.38
C PHE A 7 2.23 -0.38 -10.61
N HIS A 8 1.86 -1.41 -11.37
CA HIS A 8 2.56 -1.75 -12.61
C HIS A 8 2.30 -0.69 -13.67
N GLY A 9 3.38 -0.15 -14.27
CA GLY A 9 3.31 0.79 -15.40
C GLY A 9 2.81 2.20 -15.05
N ARG A 10 2.71 2.55 -13.77
CA ARG A 10 2.39 3.91 -13.34
C ARG A 10 3.67 4.68 -13.05
N GLU A 11 3.98 5.64 -13.92
CA GLU A 11 5.15 6.52 -13.80
C GLU A 11 4.77 7.91 -13.28
N ASN A 12 3.51 8.31 -13.47
CA ASN A 12 2.97 9.59 -13.00
C ASN A 12 2.53 9.46 -11.53
N VAL A 13 3.17 10.22 -10.65
CA VAL A 13 2.92 10.20 -9.21
C VAL A 13 1.61 10.89 -8.86
N GLU A 14 1.24 11.96 -9.57
CA GLU A 14 0.01 12.71 -9.35
C GLU A 14 -1.22 11.80 -9.52
N ASP A 15 -1.23 10.95 -10.55
CA ASP A 15 -2.33 9.99 -10.81
C ASP A 15 -2.45 8.92 -9.70
N ILE A 16 -1.34 8.59 -9.04
CA ILE A 16 -1.33 7.66 -7.90
C ILE A 16 -1.90 8.35 -6.68
N LEU A 17 -1.41 9.57 -6.38
CA LEU A 17 -1.82 10.32 -5.20
C LEU A 17 -3.30 10.72 -5.26
N GLU A 18 -3.84 11.06 -6.44
CA GLU A 18 -5.27 11.35 -6.60
C GLU A 18 -6.15 10.16 -6.19
N VAL A 19 -5.71 8.92 -6.47
CA VAL A 19 -6.42 7.71 -6.05
C VAL A 19 -6.27 7.45 -4.54
N ILE A 20 -5.06 7.63 -4.00
CA ILE A 20 -4.74 7.33 -2.58
C ILE A 20 -5.36 8.35 -1.61
N ASP A 21 -5.49 9.61 -2.02
CA ASP A 21 -5.89 10.72 -1.14
C ASP A 21 -7.33 11.20 -1.33
N ASN A 22 -8.12 10.57 -2.20
CA ASN A 22 -9.54 10.92 -2.41
C ASN A 22 -10.51 10.50 -1.27
N GLY A 23 -9.98 10.14 -0.09
CA GLY A 23 -10.76 9.74 1.07
C GLY A 23 -11.31 8.32 1.03
N LYS A 24 -11.13 7.55 -0.05
CA LYS A 24 -11.54 6.14 -0.13
C LYS A 24 -10.40 5.20 0.24
N THR A 25 -10.75 4.05 0.83
CA THR A 25 -9.82 2.93 0.95
C THR A 25 -9.37 2.47 -0.43
N THR A 26 -8.08 2.22 -0.59
CA THR A 26 -7.49 1.72 -1.84
C THR A 26 -6.84 0.36 -1.62
N ILE A 27 -7.24 -0.62 -2.43
CA ILE A 27 -6.58 -1.92 -2.55
C ILE A 27 -5.53 -1.80 -3.65
N ALA A 28 -4.26 -1.81 -3.27
CA ALA A 28 -3.13 -1.69 -4.16
C ALA A 28 -2.45 -3.04 -4.41
N LEU A 29 -2.18 -3.33 -5.68
CA LEU A 29 -1.33 -4.43 -6.12
C LEU A 29 0.08 -3.86 -6.36
N PRO A 30 1.05 -4.17 -5.49
CA PRO A 30 2.42 -3.69 -5.62
C PRO A 30 3.08 -4.25 -6.87
N SER A 31 3.86 -3.44 -7.57
CA SER A 31 4.74 -3.88 -8.68
C SER A 31 6.17 -4.17 -8.24
N ARG A 32 6.48 -3.85 -6.98
CA ARG A 32 7.78 -4.02 -6.31
C ARG A 32 7.55 -4.48 -4.87
N LYS A 33 8.60 -4.51 -4.05
CA LYS A 33 8.46 -4.80 -2.62
C LYS A 33 7.54 -3.78 -1.96
N VAL A 34 6.71 -4.27 -1.03
CA VAL A 34 5.76 -3.47 -0.25
C VAL A 34 6.46 -2.30 0.46
N LYS A 35 7.68 -2.51 0.98
CA LYS A 35 8.48 -1.46 1.61
C LYS A 35 8.86 -0.33 0.67
N ASP A 36 9.18 -0.65 -0.59
CA ASP A 36 9.57 0.36 -1.60
C ASP A 36 8.35 1.20 -1.98
N MET A 37 7.18 0.58 -2.06
CA MET A 37 5.91 1.27 -2.28
C MET A 37 5.55 2.16 -1.09
N ALA A 38 5.72 1.67 0.15
CA ALA A 38 5.47 2.48 1.34
C ALA A 38 6.41 3.69 1.40
N GLN A 39 7.71 3.47 1.16
CA GLN A 39 8.70 4.54 1.09
C GLN A 39 8.34 5.56 0.00
N PHE A 40 7.95 5.11 -1.19
CA PHE A 40 7.50 6.00 -2.26
C PHE A 40 6.32 6.88 -1.84
N LEU A 41 5.32 6.32 -1.14
CA LEU A 41 4.18 7.10 -0.67
C LEU A 41 4.58 8.12 0.41
N LEU A 42 5.50 7.75 1.32
CA LEU A 42 6.04 8.66 2.34
C LEU A 42 6.82 9.82 1.69
N ASP A 43 7.69 9.50 0.73
CA ASP A 43 8.50 10.48 -0.01
C ASP A 43 7.63 11.50 -0.76
N ASN A 44 6.38 11.12 -1.08
CA ASN A 44 5.40 11.96 -1.76
C ASN A 44 4.32 12.53 -0.84
N GLY A 45 4.57 12.55 0.48
CA GLY A 45 3.77 13.31 1.44
C GLY A 45 2.53 12.60 1.99
N VAL A 46 2.36 11.29 1.75
CA VAL A 46 1.35 10.50 2.45
C VAL A 46 1.77 10.37 3.92
N SER A 47 0.82 10.61 4.84
CA SER A 47 1.08 10.61 6.28
C SER A 47 1.78 9.33 6.77
N GLU A 48 2.84 9.48 7.57
CA GLU A 48 3.53 8.38 8.27
C GLU A 48 2.56 7.51 9.07
N SER A 49 1.56 8.13 9.70
CA SER A 49 0.55 7.46 10.52
C SER A 49 -0.60 6.85 9.72
N ARG A 50 -0.60 6.98 8.39
CA ARG A 50 -1.65 6.41 7.54
C ARG A 50 -1.70 4.91 7.83
N LYS A 51 -2.89 4.43 8.19
CA LYS A 51 -3.08 3.01 8.50
C LYS A 51 -3.11 2.20 7.22
N VAL A 52 -2.36 1.11 7.23
CA VAL A 52 -2.14 0.22 6.09
C VAL A 52 -2.29 -1.22 6.57
N THR A 53 -2.86 -2.07 5.73
CA THR A 53 -2.87 -3.52 5.93
C THR A 53 -2.18 -4.21 4.76
N VAL A 54 -1.13 -4.97 5.04
CA VAL A 54 -0.45 -5.80 4.06
C VAL A 54 -0.95 -7.23 4.22
N CYS A 55 -1.47 -7.80 3.15
CA CYS A 55 -1.88 -9.19 3.10
C CYS A 55 -0.89 -9.96 2.22
N GLU A 56 -0.13 -10.85 2.83
CA GLU A 56 0.92 -11.64 2.21
C GLU A 56 0.43 -13.08 2.00
N ARG A 57 0.63 -13.60 0.79
CA ARG A 57 0.24 -14.95 0.37
C ARG A 57 -1.21 -15.30 0.71
N LEU A 58 -2.12 -14.40 0.33
CA LEU A 58 -3.55 -14.62 0.51
C LEU A 58 -4.00 -15.96 -0.08
N SER A 59 -4.82 -16.69 0.67
CA SER A 59 -5.35 -18.03 0.33
C SER A 59 -4.30 -19.16 0.26
N TYR A 60 -3.06 -18.93 0.69
CA TYR A 60 -2.08 -20.00 0.91
C TYR A 60 -2.05 -20.42 2.39
N PRO A 61 -1.59 -21.64 2.74
CA PRO A 61 -1.58 -22.14 4.12
C PRO A 61 -0.81 -21.26 5.12
N ASP A 62 0.13 -20.45 4.61
CA ASP A 62 1.04 -19.61 5.36
C ASP A 62 0.81 -18.11 5.06
N GLU A 63 -0.46 -17.77 4.80
CA GLU A 63 -0.99 -16.41 4.74
C GLU A 63 -0.61 -15.60 6.00
N LYS A 64 -0.25 -14.33 5.80
CA LYS A 64 0.06 -13.39 6.88
C LYS A 64 -0.59 -12.05 6.60
N ILE A 65 -1.29 -11.51 7.60
CA ILE A 65 -1.93 -10.18 7.53
C ILE A 65 -1.32 -9.30 8.61
N VAL A 66 -0.81 -8.13 8.21
CA VAL A 66 -0.20 -7.15 9.12
C VAL A 66 -0.88 -5.80 8.92
N SER A 67 -1.50 -5.27 9.97
CA SER A 67 -2.10 -3.93 9.98
C SER A 67 -1.30 -3.00 10.88
N THR A 68 -0.69 -1.97 10.30
CA THR A 68 0.12 -0.98 11.05
C THR A 68 0.21 0.35 10.30
N SER A 69 1.07 1.26 10.75
CA SER A 69 1.33 2.53 10.08
C SER A 69 2.14 2.37 8.78
N LEU A 70 1.97 3.29 7.84
CA LEU A 70 2.75 3.33 6.60
C LEU A 70 4.26 3.41 6.88
N LYS A 71 4.65 4.14 7.94
CA LYS A 71 6.04 4.20 8.43
C LYS A 71 6.60 2.84 8.78
N ASP A 72 5.88 2.04 9.56
CA ASP A 72 6.38 0.74 10.00
C ASP A 72 6.49 -0.23 8.82
N ILE A 73 5.57 -0.14 7.86
CA ILE A 73 5.63 -0.93 6.62
C ILE A 73 6.88 -0.60 5.80
N ALA A 74 7.29 0.66 5.73
CA ALA A 74 8.52 1.06 5.01
C ALA A 74 9.80 0.43 5.61
N THR A 75 9.76 -0.02 6.86
CA THR A 75 10.86 -0.72 7.55
C THR A 75 10.66 -2.24 7.69
N SER A 76 9.55 -2.77 7.18
CA SER A 76 9.19 -4.19 7.32
C SER A 76 9.59 -5.00 6.09
N GLU A 77 9.89 -6.29 6.29
CA GLU A 77 10.15 -7.23 5.19
C GLU A 77 8.93 -8.12 4.94
N PHE A 78 8.60 -8.27 3.66
CA PHE A 78 7.54 -9.14 3.14
C PHE A 78 8.06 -9.86 1.88
N THR A 79 7.45 -10.99 1.55
CA THR A 79 7.64 -11.67 0.27
C THR A 79 7.03 -10.86 -0.88
N TYR A 80 7.16 -11.38 -2.10
CA TYR A 80 6.65 -10.72 -3.30
C TYR A 80 5.12 -10.80 -3.45
N MET A 81 4.47 -11.84 -2.91
CA MET A 81 3.04 -12.09 -3.12
C MET A 81 2.19 -11.31 -2.11
N CYS A 82 2.08 -10.00 -2.31
CA CYS A 82 1.35 -9.12 -1.41
C CYS A 82 0.27 -8.30 -2.10
N ILE A 83 -0.77 -7.95 -1.34
CA ILE A 83 -1.59 -6.78 -1.59
C ILE A 83 -1.46 -5.80 -0.43
N MET A 84 -1.65 -4.51 -0.69
CA MET A 84 -1.65 -3.48 0.33
C MET A 84 -2.99 -2.75 0.33
N ILE A 85 -3.68 -2.72 1.47
CA ILE A 85 -4.88 -1.93 1.69
C ILE A 85 -4.47 -0.65 2.40
N ILE A 86 -4.70 0.49 1.77
CA ILE A 86 -4.39 1.81 2.30
C ILE A 86 -5.72 2.45 2.70
N GLU A 87 -5.86 2.79 3.98
CA GLU A 87 -7.09 3.44 4.47
C GLU A 87 -7.25 4.84 3.84
N GLY A 88 -8.50 5.30 3.71
CA GLY A 88 -8.79 6.65 3.22
C GLY A 88 -8.19 7.73 4.13
N LYS A 89 -7.90 8.90 3.55
CA LYS A 89 -7.53 10.09 4.31
C LYS A 89 -8.75 10.58 5.10
N ASN A 90 -8.63 10.62 6.43
CA ASN A 90 -9.60 11.25 7.32
C ASN A 90 -9.34 12.76 7.40
#